data_AF-A0A161HHI9-F1
#
_entry.id   AF-A0A161HHI9-F1
#
_cell.length_a   1.000
_cell.length_b   1.000
_cell.length_c   1.000
_cell.angle_alpha   90.00
_cell.angle_beta   90.00
_cell.angle_gamma   90.00
#
_symmetry.space_group_name_H-M   'P 1'
#
loop_
_entity.id
_entity.type
_entity.pdbx_description
1 polymer ?
#
loop_
_entity_poly.entity_id
_entity_poly.type
_entity_poly.pdbx_seq_one_letter_code
_entity_poly.pdbx_strand_id
1 'polypeptide(L)'
;MWDPVMMFEAPVVRVEAQPTVSSNIQAEGRRADKLFIWTDCDREGENIGWEISQIVKAANRNLGDRDIKRAIFNNTDPDHLRQATLRPANLDLRQADAVSGRSEFDLRTGVAYTRFLTLTLKSNVPALKEEKAISYGSCQFPTLGFVVDRYKRVKDFKPEPFWYIDIKVKKGRKPVVFSWERGRLFDRLATTVIFEQCLNRSSTATVVKVNSKPATKYRPLPLTTIELQKQGARWLKMSSKKIMDVSLNVNRLNLSCSN
;
A
#
# COMPACT_ATOMS: atom_id res chain seq x y z
N MET A 1 37.58 0.65 11.13
CA MET A 1 36.26 0.19 10.61
C MET A 1 35.25 1.23 11.06
N TRP A 2 34.48 1.83 10.15
CA TRP A 2 33.57 2.94 10.49
C TRP A 2 32.47 2.47 11.45
N ASP A 3 32.26 3.19 12.55
CA ASP A 3 31.14 2.95 13.46
C ASP A 3 29.82 3.31 12.75
N PRO A 4 28.85 2.38 12.63
CA PRO A 4 27.53 2.66 12.06
C PRO A 4 26.81 3.87 12.66
N VAL A 5 27.09 4.23 13.92
CA VAL A 5 26.50 5.40 14.59
C VAL A 5 26.87 6.71 13.90
N MET A 6 28.08 6.81 13.34
CA MET A 6 28.53 8.01 12.63
C MET A 6 27.67 8.34 11.39
N MET A 7 26.92 7.37 10.86
CA MET A 7 26.04 7.58 9.70
C MET A 7 24.85 8.51 10.02
N PHE A 8 24.49 8.67 11.30
CA PHE A 8 23.42 9.59 11.70
C PHE A 8 23.83 11.07 11.62
N GLU A 9 25.13 11.37 11.66
CA GLU A 9 25.65 12.74 11.61
C GLU A 9 26.38 13.05 10.30
N ALA A 10 26.74 12.01 9.52
CA ALA A 10 27.45 12.18 8.26
C ALA A 10 26.71 13.15 7.30
N PRO A 11 27.44 14.02 6.58
CA PRO A 11 26.83 14.94 5.63
C PRO A 11 26.18 14.17 4.49
N VAL A 12 24.94 14.53 4.17
CA VAL A 12 24.19 13.97 3.05
C VAL A 12 24.33 14.90 1.85
N VAL A 13 24.80 14.37 0.74
CA VAL A 13 24.99 15.11 -0.50
C VAL A 13 24.01 14.58 -1.54
N ARG A 14 23.30 15.48 -2.21
CA ARG A 14 22.49 15.12 -3.39
C ARG A 14 23.42 15.07 -4.60
N VAL A 15 23.39 13.92 -5.28
CA VAL A 15 24.17 13.71 -6.50
C VAL A 15 23.20 13.55 -7.65
N GLU A 16 23.55 14.18 -8.77
CA GLU A 16 22.72 14.10 -9.96
C GLU A 16 22.77 12.71 -10.57
N ALA A 17 21.60 12.08 -10.72
CA ALA A 17 21.50 10.74 -11.27
C ALA A 17 21.47 10.71 -12.81
N GLN A 18 21.00 11.79 -13.46
CA GLN A 18 20.81 11.85 -14.91
C GLN A 18 21.39 13.15 -15.53
N PRO A 19 22.73 13.24 -15.68
CA PRO A 19 23.46 14.40 -16.22
C PRO A 19 22.85 15.01 -17.48
N THR A 20 22.41 14.16 -18.41
CA THR A 20 21.83 14.57 -19.69
C THR A 20 20.52 15.34 -19.53
N VAL A 21 19.68 14.91 -18.58
CA VAL A 21 18.37 15.53 -18.34
C VAL A 21 18.53 16.90 -17.68
N SER A 22 19.38 17.00 -16.65
CA SER A 22 19.69 18.29 -16.02
C SER A 22 20.33 19.27 -17.00
N SER A 23 21.28 18.80 -17.82
CA SER A 23 21.92 19.64 -18.84
C SER A 23 20.90 20.21 -19.84
N ASN A 24 19.93 19.39 -20.26
CA ASN A 24 18.84 19.84 -21.12
C ASN A 24 17.94 20.87 -20.42
N ILE A 25 17.55 20.62 -19.17
CA ILE A 25 16.74 21.55 -18.36
C ILE A 25 17.47 22.88 -18.17
N GLN A 26 18.79 22.86 -17.91
CA GLN A 26 19.60 24.07 -17.79
C GLN A 26 19.66 24.85 -19.10
N ALA A 27 19.85 24.16 -20.22
CA ALA A 27 19.91 24.78 -21.54
C ALA A 27 18.61 25.51 -21.89
N GLU A 28 17.47 24.82 -21.75
CA GLU A 28 16.14 25.38 -22.03
C GLU A 28 15.75 26.47 -21.02
N GLY A 29 16.12 26.30 -19.75
CA GLY A 29 15.81 27.24 -18.68
C GLY A 29 16.60 28.56 -18.73
N ARG A 30 17.76 28.57 -19.39
CA ARG A 30 18.70 29.71 -19.38
C ARG A 30 18.10 31.02 -19.91
N ARG A 31 17.16 30.93 -20.85
CA ARG A 31 16.50 32.08 -21.49
C ARG A 31 14.99 32.13 -21.22
N ALA A 32 14.47 31.28 -20.35
CA ALA A 32 13.05 31.23 -20.04
C ALA A 32 12.63 32.42 -19.17
N ASP A 33 11.50 33.05 -19.49
CA ASP A 33 10.89 34.11 -18.68
C ASP A 33 10.12 33.53 -17.48
N LYS A 34 9.53 32.35 -17.64
CA LYS A 34 8.72 31.65 -16.63
C LYS A 34 8.94 30.15 -16.71
N LEU A 35 8.79 29.47 -15.56
CA LEU A 35 8.87 28.02 -15.45
C LEU A 35 7.54 27.46 -14.95
N PHE A 36 6.90 26.61 -15.75
CA PHE A 36 5.69 25.89 -15.37
C PHE A 36 6.01 24.42 -15.10
N ILE A 37 5.77 23.97 -13.87
CA ILE A 37 5.96 22.59 -13.42
C ILE A 37 4.67 21.79 -13.64
N TRP A 38 4.79 20.72 -14.42
CA TRP A 38 3.71 19.81 -14.81
C TRP A 38 3.93 18.36 -14.33
N THR A 39 4.71 18.18 -13.26
CA THR A 39 4.87 16.87 -12.61
C THR A 39 3.55 16.36 -12.03
N ASP A 40 3.45 15.05 -11.77
CA ASP A 40 2.26 14.46 -11.15
C ASP A 40 1.91 15.16 -9.83
N CYS A 41 0.62 15.34 -9.53
CA CYS A 41 0.15 16.10 -8.36
C CYS A 41 0.17 15.28 -7.06
N ASP A 42 1.34 14.76 -6.71
CA ASP A 42 1.64 14.12 -5.43
C ASP A 42 2.91 14.71 -4.81
N ARG A 43 3.29 14.22 -3.62
CA ARG A 43 4.47 14.72 -2.90
C ARG A 43 5.77 14.51 -3.67
N GLU A 44 5.91 13.39 -4.38
CA GLU A 44 7.11 13.06 -5.16
C GLU A 44 7.23 14.00 -6.36
N GLY A 45 6.13 14.24 -7.06
CA GLY A 45 6.05 15.21 -8.14
C GLY A 45 6.35 16.64 -7.67
N GLU A 46 5.95 17.01 -6.45
CA GLU A 46 6.29 18.30 -5.87
C GLU A 46 7.78 18.43 -5.56
N ASN A 47 8.41 17.38 -5.00
CA ASN A 47 9.86 17.35 -4.79
C ASN A 47 10.64 17.42 -6.12
N ILE A 48 10.23 16.65 -7.14
CA ILE A 48 10.83 16.71 -8.48
C ILE A 48 10.67 18.12 -9.08
N GLY A 49 9.49 18.72 -8.93
CA GLY A 49 9.22 20.09 -9.36
C GLY A 49 10.15 21.11 -8.71
N TRP A 50 10.39 20.95 -7.41
CA TRP A 50 11.36 21.74 -6.68
C TRP A 50 12.79 21.52 -7.19
N GLU A 51 13.24 20.29 -7.42
CA GLU A 51 14.58 19.98 -7.96
C GLU A 51 14.80 20.63 -9.33
N ILE A 52 13.82 20.51 -10.24
CA ILE A 52 13.85 21.17 -11.55
C ILE A 52 13.99 22.68 -11.39
N SER A 53 13.24 23.28 -10.45
CA SER A 53 13.31 24.72 -10.20
C SER A 53 14.70 25.17 -9.72
N GLN A 54 15.39 24.37 -8.90
CA GLN A 54 16.75 24.68 -8.44
C GLN A 54 17.74 24.65 -9.61
N ILE A 55 17.61 23.65 -10.49
CA ILE A 55 18.46 23.50 -11.69
C ILE A 55 18.28 24.72 -12.61
N VAL A 56 17.04 25.12 -12.89
CA VAL A 56 16.76 26.26 -13.77
C VAL A 56 17.23 27.58 -13.15
N LYS A 57 17.00 27.80 -11.85
CA LYS A 57 17.49 29.01 -11.17
C LYS A 57 19.01 29.12 -11.15
N ALA A 58 19.71 27.99 -11.02
CA ALA A 58 21.17 27.98 -11.11
C ALA A 58 21.67 28.43 -12.49
N ALA A 59 20.94 28.09 -13.56
CA ALA A 59 21.26 28.48 -14.94
C ALA A 59 20.76 29.89 -15.32
N ASN A 60 19.66 30.36 -14.72
CA ASN A 60 19.05 31.67 -14.97
C ASN A 60 18.76 32.39 -13.65
N ARG A 61 19.70 33.24 -13.21
CA ARG A 61 19.59 34.01 -11.96
C ARG A 61 18.51 35.09 -11.98
N ASN A 62 17.99 35.45 -13.16
CA ASN A 62 16.91 36.43 -13.28
C ASN A 62 15.53 35.82 -13.00
N LEU A 63 15.42 34.48 -13.03
CA LEU A 63 14.16 33.78 -12.77
C LEU A 63 13.87 33.74 -11.26
N GLY A 64 12.90 34.55 -10.82
CA GLY A 64 12.51 34.63 -9.42
C GLY A 64 11.49 33.56 -9.01
N ASP A 65 11.20 33.48 -7.71
CA ASP A 65 10.14 32.61 -7.17
C ASP A 65 8.76 32.88 -7.77
N ARG A 66 8.51 34.14 -8.17
CA ARG A 66 7.23 34.57 -8.75
C ARG A 66 7.02 34.04 -10.17
N ASP A 67 8.10 33.71 -10.86
CA ASP A 67 8.10 33.24 -12.25
C ASP A 67 7.98 31.71 -12.34
N ILE A 68 8.08 31.04 -11.19
CA ILE A 68 7.84 29.62 -11.06
C ILE A 68 6.37 29.39 -10.73
N LYS A 69 5.76 28.48 -11.49
CA LYS A 69 4.36 28.15 -11.44
C LYS A 69 4.17 26.65 -11.42
N ARG A 70 3.17 26.20 -10.68
CA ARG A 70 2.81 24.80 -10.50
C ARG A 70 1.42 24.56 -11.08
N ALA A 71 1.33 23.75 -12.13
CA ALA A 71 0.05 23.33 -12.68
C ALA A 71 -0.56 22.26 -11.78
N ILE A 72 -1.81 22.41 -11.35
CA ILE A 72 -2.52 21.44 -10.50
C ILE A 72 -3.57 20.73 -11.35
N PHE A 73 -3.46 19.41 -11.50
CA PHE A 73 -4.36 18.60 -12.30
C PHE A 73 -4.50 17.17 -11.75
N ASN A 74 -5.68 16.57 -11.93
CA ASN A 74 -5.95 15.18 -11.50
C ASN A 74 -6.10 14.20 -12.67
N ASN A 75 -6.31 14.71 -13.87
CA ASN A 75 -6.39 13.93 -15.10
C ASN A 75 -5.79 14.73 -16.26
N THR A 76 -5.56 14.05 -17.37
CA THR A 76 -4.99 14.63 -18.59
C THR A 76 -6.06 15.00 -19.61
N ASP A 77 -7.29 15.27 -19.16
CA ASP A 77 -8.37 15.76 -20.01
C ASP A 77 -8.04 17.19 -20.49
N PRO A 78 -8.21 17.51 -21.79
CA PRO A 78 -7.92 18.84 -22.34
C PRO A 78 -8.53 20.00 -21.55
N ASP A 79 -9.75 19.86 -21.03
CA ASP A 79 -10.42 20.92 -20.27
C ASP A 79 -9.78 21.12 -18.89
N HIS A 80 -9.36 20.04 -18.24
CA HIS A 80 -8.66 20.10 -16.96
C HIS A 80 -7.28 20.75 -17.12
N LEU A 81 -6.54 20.38 -18.17
CA LEU A 81 -5.23 20.95 -18.47
C LEU A 81 -5.32 22.45 -18.81
N ARG A 82 -6.35 22.86 -19.56
CA ARG A 82 -6.63 24.28 -19.79
C ARG A 82 -6.87 25.04 -18.49
N GLN A 83 -7.69 24.49 -17.58
CA GLN A 83 -7.94 25.12 -16.28
C GLN A 83 -6.66 25.23 -15.43
N ALA A 84 -5.85 24.18 -15.40
CA ALA A 84 -4.57 24.15 -14.69
C ALA A 84 -3.57 25.21 -15.21
N THR A 85 -3.63 25.50 -16.51
CA THR A 85 -2.80 26.53 -17.16
C THR A 85 -3.25 27.95 -16.78
N LEU A 86 -4.55 28.18 -16.69
CA LEU A 86 -5.15 29.49 -16.39
C LEU A 86 -5.08 29.86 -14.90
N ARG A 87 -4.97 28.86 -14.01
CA ARG A 87 -4.93 29.05 -12.55
C ARG A 87 -3.77 28.28 -11.91
N PRO A 88 -2.51 28.63 -12.25
CA PRO A 88 -1.36 27.97 -11.65
C PRO A 88 -1.21 28.35 -10.17
N ALA A 89 -0.75 27.40 -9.38
CA ALA A 89 -0.32 27.62 -8.00
C ALA A 89 1.18 27.96 -7.94
N ASN A 90 1.69 28.19 -6.73
CA ASN A 90 3.13 28.15 -6.46
C ASN A 90 3.52 26.74 -6.01
N LEU A 91 4.81 26.41 -6.07
CA LEU A 91 5.32 25.17 -5.50
C LEU A 91 5.09 25.14 -3.98
N ASP A 92 4.61 24.00 -3.48
CA ASP A 92 4.45 23.71 -2.07
C ASP A 92 5.74 23.12 -1.50
N LEU A 93 6.61 24.02 -1.01
CA LEU A 93 7.89 23.65 -0.41
C LEU A 93 7.73 22.71 0.78
N ARG A 94 6.61 22.75 1.52
CA ARG A 94 6.41 21.87 2.68
C ARG A 94 6.25 20.41 2.25
N GLN A 95 5.66 20.17 1.08
CA GLN A 95 5.55 18.82 0.53
C GLN A 95 6.90 18.32 0.01
N ALA A 96 7.68 19.17 -0.67
CA ALA A 96 9.04 18.84 -1.08
C ALA A 96 9.97 18.55 0.12
N ASP A 97 9.88 19.38 1.17
CA ASP A 97 10.63 19.20 2.41
C ASP A 97 10.24 17.90 3.12
N ALA A 98 8.96 17.51 3.09
CA ALA A 98 8.52 16.24 3.66
C ALA A 98 9.11 15.01 2.92
N VAL A 99 9.24 15.06 1.59
CA VAL A 99 9.93 14.01 0.82
C VAL A 99 11.43 14.00 1.12
N SER A 100 12.03 15.19 1.21
CA SER A 100 13.44 15.35 1.53
C SER A 100 13.77 14.78 2.91
N GLY A 101 12.98 15.12 3.93
CA GLY A 101 13.11 14.59 5.29
C GLY A 101 12.90 13.08 5.35
N ARG A 102 11.91 12.54 4.64
CA ARG A 102 11.69 11.09 4.54
C ARG A 102 12.89 10.38 3.92
N SER A 103 13.40 10.92 2.80
CA SER A 103 14.53 10.33 2.07
C SER A 103 15.81 10.32 2.89
N GLU A 104 16.10 11.41 3.61
CA GLU A 104 17.24 11.49 4.51
C GLU A 104 17.09 10.52 5.69
N PHE A 105 15.90 10.47 6.31
CA PHE A 105 15.62 9.53 7.39
C PHE A 105 15.80 8.07 6.97
N ASP A 106 15.22 7.70 5.83
CA ASP A 106 15.32 6.33 5.28
C ASP A 106 16.77 5.99 4.90
N LEU A 107 17.54 6.95 4.36
CA LEU A 107 18.96 6.76 4.05
C LEU A 107 19.79 6.53 5.32
N ARG A 108 19.66 7.42 6.32
CA ARG A 108 20.46 7.36 7.56
C ARG A 108 20.16 6.09 8.34
N THR A 109 18.88 5.81 8.61
CA THR A 109 18.47 4.61 9.34
C THR A 109 18.79 3.35 8.55
N GLY A 110 18.51 3.34 7.25
CA GLY A 110 18.78 2.21 6.37
C GLY A 110 20.24 1.84 6.35
N VAL A 111 21.15 2.80 6.11
CA VAL A 111 22.60 2.54 6.04
C VAL A 111 23.17 2.16 7.40
N ALA A 112 22.80 2.86 8.48
CA ALA A 112 23.30 2.58 9.82
C ALA A 112 22.95 1.16 10.26
N TYR A 113 21.66 0.80 10.22
CA TYR A 113 21.22 -0.53 10.65
C TYR A 113 21.65 -1.63 9.68
N THR A 114 21.62 -1.41 8.37
CA THR A 114 22.08 -2.41 7.39
C THR A 114 23.56 -2.74 7.60
N ARG A 115 24.42 -1.74 7.81
CA ARG A 115 25.84 -1.97 8.10
C ARG A 115 26.03 -2.70 9.42
N PHE A 116 25.36 -2.26 10.48
CA PHE A 116 25.42 -2.93 11.77
C PHE A 116 25.00 -4.41 11.68
N LEU A 117 23.84 -4.70 11.09
CA LEU A 117 23.33 -6.06 10.95
C LEU A 117 24.23 -6.90 10.06
N THR A 118 24.69 -6.37 8.93
CA THR A 118 25.56 -7.10 8.00
C THR A 118 26.90 -7.43 8.65
N LEU A 119 27.57 -6.48 9.31
CA LEU A 119 28.86 -6.74 9.95
C LEU A 119 28.74 -7.69 11.16
N THR A 120 27.71 -7.52 11.98
CA THR A 120 27.49 -8.33 13.18
C THR A 120 26.99 -9.74 12.83
N LEU A 121 25.99 -9.88 11.97
CA LEU A 121 25.38 -11.19 11.72
C LEU A 121 26.22 -12.05 10.78
N LYS A 122 26.89 -11.48 9.78
CA LYS A 122 27.75 -12.28 8.89
C LYS A 122 28.99 -12.83 9.61
N SER A 123 29.51 -12.13 10.62
CA SER A 123 30.63 -12.62 11.42
C SER A 123 30.21 -13.74 12.37
N ASN A 124 29.00 -13.68 12.93
CA ASN A 124 28.54 -14.59 13.97
C ASN A 124 27.66 -15.75 13.47
N VAL A 125 27.06 -15.66 12.29
CA VAL A 125 26.12 -16.65 11.76
C VAL A 125 26.66 -17.24 10.45
N PRO A 126 27.19 -18.49 10.47
CA PRO A 126 27.77 -19.11 9.28
C PRO A 126 26.84 -19.14 8.08
N ALA A 127 25.54 -19.39 8.30
CA ALA A 127 24.52 -19.44 7.26
C ALA A 127 24.30 -18.10 6.52
N LEU A 128 24.75 -16.98 7.08
CA LEU A 128 24.59 -15.65 6.50
C LEU A 128 25.89 -15.13 5.86
N LYS A 129 26.99 -15.90 5.89
CA LYS A 129 28.29 -15.45 5.37
C LYS A 129 28.26 -15.15 3.87
N GLU A 130 27.49 -15.90 3.11
CA GLU A 130 27.36 -15.76 1.65
C GLU A 130 26.39 -14.64 1.24
N GLU A 131 25.55 -14.16 2.16
CA GLU A 131 24.58 -13.10 1.87
C GLU A 131 25.26 -11.77 1.54
N LYS A 132 24.85 -11.10 0.47
CA LYS A 132 25.48 -9.84 0.05
C LYS A 132 25.33 -8.75 1.12
N ALA A 133 24.12 -8.59 1.66
CA ALA A 133 23.82 -7.65 2.73
C ALA A 133 22.55 -8.08 3.47
N ILE A 134 22.50 -7.79 4.77
CA ILE A 134 21.29 -7.94 5.59
C ILE A 134 20.70 -6.56 5.77
N SER A 135 19.72 -6.24 4.92
CA SER A 135 19.15 -4.89 4.87
C SER A 135 18.14 -4.64 5.98
N TYR A 136 18.13 -3.39 6.43
CA TYR A 136 17.11 -2.84 7.31
C TYR A 136 16.44 -1.64 6.62
N GLY A 137 15.12 -1.54 6.79
CA GLY A 137 14.36 -0.36 6.40
C GLY A 137 13.27 -0.10 7.43
N SER A 138 13.10 1.17 7.80
CA SER A 138 12.13 1.66 8.79
C SER A 138 10.70 1.12 8.55
N CYS A 139 10.28 1.03 7.28
CA CYS A 139 8.98 0.49 6.85
C CYS A 139 9.05 -0.98 6.43
N GLN A 140 10.17 -1.45 5.87
CA GLN A 140 10.35 -2.85 5.46
C GLN A 140 10.32 -3.80 6.66
N PHE A 141 10.94 -3.41 7.77
CA PHE A 141 11.06 -4.23 8.97
C PHE A 141 9.70 -4.56 9.62
N PRO A 142 8.82 -3.59 9.95
CA PRO A 142 7.49 -3.92 10.47
C PRO A 142 6.60 -4.64 9.43
N THR A 143 6.80 -4.39 8.14
CA THR A 143 6.07 -5.11 7.07
C THR A 143 6.40 -6.60 7.08
N LEU A 144 7.68 -6.96 7.19
CA LEU A 144 8.09 -8.36 7.39
C LEU A 144 7.56 -8.91 8.73
N GLY A 145 7.50 -8.06 9.75
CA GLY A 145 6.90 -8.37 11.05
C GLY A 145 5.48 -8.93 10.94
N PHE A 146 4.60 -8.35 10.10
CA PHE A 146 3.25 -8.88 9.89
C PHE A 146 3.23 -10.30 9.29
N VAL A 147 4.16 -10.59 8.37
CA VAL A 147 4.28 -11.92 7.75
C VAL A 147 4.75 -12.94 8.78
N VAL A 148 5.78 -12.59 9.55
CA VAL A 148 6.34 -13.46 10.60
C VAL A 148 5.35 -13.69 11.74
N ASP A 149 4.63 -12.66 12.17
CA ASP A 149 3.55 -12.76 13.17
C ASP A 149 2.46 -13.72 12.68
N ARG A 150 1.99 -13.55 11.43
CA ARG A 150 1.00 -14.47 10.86
C ARG A 150 1.52 -15.91 10.81
N TYR A 151 2.78 -16.12 10.41
CA TYR A 151 3.41 -17.43 10.38
C TYR A 151 3.46 -18.07 11.78
N LYS A 152 3.91 -17.33 12.80
CA LYS A 152 3.94 -17.80 14.19
C LYS A 152 2.55 -18.16 14.69
N ARG A 153 1.54 -17.32 14.43
CA ARG A 153 0.14 -17.64 14.79
C ARG A 153 -0.38 -18.91 14.14
N VAL A 154 0.04 -19.25 12.92
CA VAL A 154 -0.32 -20.55 12.30
C VAL A 154 0.44 -21.68 12.97
N LYS A 155 1.75 -21.52 13.17
CA LYS A 155 2.62 -22.55 13.74
C LYS A 155 2.25 -22.91 15.17
N ASP A 156 1.91 -21.90 15.97
CA ASP A 156 1.59 -22.02 17.39
C ASP A 156 0.09 -22.31 17.61
N PHE A 157 -0.72 -22.35 16.54
CA PHE A 157 -2.13 -22.71 16.62
C PHE A 157 -2.27 -24.17 17.04
N LYS A 158 -2.95 -24.41 18.16
CA LYS A 158 -3.33 -25.74 18.62
C LYS A 158 -4.80 -25.97 18.25
N PRO A 159 -5.11 -26.82 17.24
CA PRO A 159 -6.49 -27.11 16.88
C PRO A 159 -7.21 -27.80 18.04
N GLU A 160 -8.38 -27.29 18.38
CA GLU A 160 -9.24 -27.90 19.40
C GLU A 160 -10.41 -28.62 18.71
N PRO A 161 -10.65 -29.91 19.03
CA PRO A 161 -11.82 -30.60 18.52
C PRO A 161 -13.09 -29.93 19.04
N PHE A 162 -14.08 -29.80 18.16
CA PHE A 162 -15.40 -29.30 18.51
C PHE A 162 -16.47 -30.18 17.89
N TRP A 163 -17.65 -30.15 18.50
CA TRP A 163 -18.81 -30.91 18.10
C TRP A 163 -19.97 -29.96 17.83
N TYR A 164 -20.80 -30.31 16.85
CA TYR A 164 -22.02 -29.58 16.52
C TYR A 164 -23.07 -30.58 16.05
N ILE A 165 -24.34 -30.20 16.16
CA ILE A 165 -25.46 -31.04 15.73
C ILE A 165 -25.92 -30.53 14.36
N ASP A 166 -25.85 -31.38 13.35
CA ASP A 166 -26.32 -31.06 11.99
C ASP A 166 -27.69 -31.70 11.75
N ILE A 167 -28.68 -30.88 11.37
CA ILE A 167 -30.07 -31.34 11.16
C ILE A 167 -30.44 -31.17 9.69
N LYS A 168 -30.75 -32.28 9.03
CA LYS A 168 -31.18 -32.32 7.63
C LYS A 168 -32.63 -32.74 7.54
N VAL A 169 -33.48 -31.83 7.05
CA VAL A 169 -34.91 -32.12 6.81
C VAL A 169 -35.14 -32.25 5.32
N LYS A 170 -35.81 -33.32 4.91
CA LYS A 170 -36.15 -33.54 3.50
C LYS A 170 -37.42 -32.77 3.15
N LYS A 171 -37.32 -31.82 2.21
CA LYS A 171 -38.48 -31.15 1.60
C LYS A 171 -38.52 -31.49 0.10
N GLY A 172 -39.35 -32.45 -0.28
CA GLY A 172 -39.41 -32.98 -1.64
C GLY A 172 -38.09 -33.67 -2.04
N ARG A 173 -37.45 -33.19 -3.13
CA ARG A 173 -36.17 -33.74 -3.64
C ARG A 173 -34.91 -33.06 -3.07
N LYS A 174 -35.03 -31.94 -2.33
CA LYS A 174 -33.87 -31.20 -1.81
C LYS A 174 -33.75 -31.34 -0.29
N PRO A 175 -32.57 -31.71 0.25
CA PRO A 175 -32.32 -31.61 1.68
C PRO A 175 -32.16 -30.14 2.08
N VAL A 176 -32.82 -29.74 3.17
CA VAL A 176 -32.63 -28.45 3.82
C VAL A 176 -31.79 -28.68 5.06
N VAL A 177 -30.67 -27.95 5.17
CA VAL A 177 -29.75 -28.04 6.31
C VAL A 177 -30.08 -26.90 7.28
N PHE A 178 -30.25 -27.24 8.55
CA PHE A 178 -30.45 -26.28 9.64
C PHE A 178 -29.17 -26.20 10.47
N SER A 179 -28.72 -24.97 10.74
CA SER A 179 -27.62 -24.73 11.66
C SER A 179 -28.13 -24.76 13.11
N TRP A 180 -27.41 -25.46 13.98
CA TRP A 180 -27.71 -25.47 15.41
C TRP A 180 -27.55 -24.06 16.00
N GLU A 181 -28.56 -23.60 16.74
CA GLU A 181 -28.57 -22.26 17.34
C GLU A 181 -27.38 -22.00 18.27
N ARG A 182 -26.89 -23.04 18.96
CA ARG A 182 -25.71 -22.96 19.83
C ARG A 182 -24.39 -22.94 19.06
N GLY A 183 -24.42 -23.09 17.73
CA GLY A 183 -23.24 -23.17 16.88
C GLY A 183 -22.48 -24.46 17.08
N ARG A 184 -21.48 -24.44 17.96
CA ARG A 184 -20.60 -25.58 18.28
C ARG A 184 -20.20 -25.58 19.76
N LEU A 185 -19.90 -26.75 20.30
CA LEU A 185 -19.34 -26.92 21.64
C LEU A 185 -17.97 -27.61 21.57
N PHE A 186 -17.10 -27.30 22.53
CA PHE A 186 -15.79 -27.96 22.69
C PHE A 186 -15.84 -29.10 23.72
N ASP A 187 -17.03 -29.45 24.22
CA ASP A 187 -17.24 -30.57 25.11
C ASP A 187 -18.08 -31.65 24.40
N ARG A 188 -17.50 -32.85 24.29
CA ARG A 188 -18.16 -33.97 23.63
C ARG A 188 -19.35 -34.48 24.43
N LEU A 189 -19.22 -34.63 25.75
CA LEU A 189 -20.26 -35.19 26.61
C LEU A 189 -21.51 -34.32 26.60
N ALA A 190 -21.35 -33.01 26.77
CA ALA A 190 -22.42 -32.03 26.69
C ALA A 190 -23.13 -32.08 25.33
N THR A 191 -22.37 -32.18 24.24
CA THR A 191 -22.97 -32.29 22.90
C THR A 191 -23.72 -33.61 22.71
N THR A 192 -23.17 -34.73 23.20
CA THR A 192 -23.81 -36.05 23.13
C THR A 192 -25.10 -36.10 23.95
N VAL A 193 -25.11 -35.56 25.17
CA VAL A 193 -26.33 -35.52 26.00
C VAL A 193 -27.43 -34.71 25.31
N ILE A 194 -27.10 -33.57 24.70
CA ILE A 194 -28.09 -32.78 23.95
C ILE A 194 -28.58 -33.54 22.72
N PHE A 195 -27.67 -34.21 22.00
CA PHE A 195 -28.01 -35.02 20.84
C PHE A 195 -28.95 -36.18 21.19
N GLU A 196 -28.69 -36.90 22.27
CA GLU A 196 -29.56 -37.98 22.77
C GLU A 196 -30.93 -37.43 23.19
N GLN A 197 -30.98 -36.28 23.86
CA GLN A 197 -32.25 -35.62 24.17
C GLN A 197 -33.04 -35.26 22.91
N CYS A 198 -32.37 -34.83 21.83
CA CYS A 198 -33.02 -34.56 20.55
C CYS A 198 -33.58 -35.85 19.92
N LEU A 199 -32.83 -36.96 19.93
CA LEU A 199 -33.30 -38.24 19.40
C LEU A 199 -34.47 -38.83 20.21
N ASN A 200 -34.40 -38.72 21.53
CA ASN A 200 -35.38 -39.33 22.43
C ASN A 200 -36.69 -38.55 22.53
N ARG A 201 -36.67 -37.22 22.33
CA ARG A 201 -37.87 -36.39 22.48
C ARG A 201 -38.84 -36.47 21.30
N SER A 202 -38.35 -36.48 20.06
CA SER A 202 -39.23 -36.48 18.89
C SER A 202 -38.45 -36.71 17.59
N SER A 203 -39.01 -37.51 16.69
CA SER A 203 -38.57 -37.64 15.29
C SER A 203 -39.10 -36.52 14.39
N THR A 204 -39.93 -35.63 14.93
CA THR A 204 -40.57 -34.53 14.19
C THR A 204 -40.03 -33.18 14.63
N ALA A 205 -39.69 -32.33 13.64
CA ALA A 205 -39.26 -30.96 13.87
C ALA A 205 -40.44 -30.00 13.73
N THR A 206 -40.64 -29.12 14.71
CA THR A 206 -41.69 -28.10 14.69
C THR A 206 -41.11 -26.74 14.29
N VAL A 207 -41.79 -26.05 13.37
CA VAL A 207 -41.42 -24.69 13.00
C VAL A 207 -41.86 -23.74 14.12
N VAL A 208 -40.89 -23.22 14.88
CA VAL A 208 -41.14 -22.28 15.98
C VAL A 208 -41.35 -20.86 15.46
N LYS A 209 -40.58 -20.45 14.44
CA LYS A 209 -40.59 -19.08 13.92
C LYS A 209 -40.17 -19.04 12.46
N VAL A 210 -40.90 -18.29 11.64
CA VAL A 210 -40.50 -17.91 10.28
C VAL A 210 -40.36 -16.40 10.24
N ASN A 211 -39.17 -15.93 9.87
CA ASN A 211 -38.90 -14.51 9.74
C ASN A 211 -38.35 -14.24 8.35
N SER A 212 -38.95 -13.30 7.63
CA SER A 212 -38.49 -12.86 6.33
C SER A 212 -38.25 -11.36 6.40
N LYS A 213 -37.04 -10.93 6.09
CA LYS A 213 -36.68 -9.52 6.01
C LYS A 213 -36.04 -9.27 4.65
N PRO A 214 -36.38 -8.17 3.97
CA PRO A 214 -35.68 -7.79 2.75
C PRO A 214 -34.21 -7.56 3.08
N ALA A 215 -33.32 -8.27 2.38
CA ALA A 215 -31.88 -8.08 2.47
C ALA A 215 -31.43 -7.20 1.31
N THR A 216 -30.71 -6.11 1.62
CA THR A 216 -30.14 -5.23 0.59
C THR A 216 -28.64 -5.43 0.54
N LYS A 217 -28.09 -5.59 -0.68
CA LYS A 217 -26.65 -5.59 -0.93
C LYS A 217 -26.28 -4.24 -1.52
N TYR A 218 -25.50 -3.45 -0.78
CA TYR A 218 -25.07 -2.13 -1.22
C TYR A 218 -24.11 -2.21 -2.42
N ARG A 219 -24.19 -1.21 -3.29
CA ARG A 219 -23.19 -0.96 -4.34
C ARG A 219 -21.83 -0.63 -3.69
N PRO A 220 -20.70 -0.97 -4.33
CA PRO A 220 -19.39 -0.62 -3.81
C PRO A 220 -19.21 0.89 -3.69
N LEU A 221 -18.33 1.30 -2.78
CA LEU A 221 -17.89 2.68 -2.65
C LEU A 221 -16.96 3.07 -3.81
N PRO A 222 -16.76 4.38 -4.07
CA PRO A 222 -15.76 4.84 -5.02
C PRO A 222 -14.40 4.17 -4.78
N LEU A 223 -13.78 3.72 -5.87
CA LEU A 223 -12.59 2.91 -5.80
C LEU A 223 -11.39 3.75 -5.35
N THR A 224 -10.82 3.41 -4.20
CA THR A 224 -9.58 4.02 -3.70
C THR A 224 -8.37 3.19 -4.12
N THR A 225 -7.17 3.76 -4.08
CA THR A 225 -5.92 3.05 -4.42
C THR A 225 -5.73 1.77 -3.59
N ILE A 226 -6.06 1.80 -2.30
CA ILE A 226 -5.98 0.63 -1.43
C ILE A 226 -6.95 -0.45 -1.88
N GLU A 227 -8.19 -0.06 -2.19
CA GLU A 227 -9.22 -1.01 -2.62
C GLU A 227 -8.90 -1.58 -4.00
N LEU A 228 -8.40 -0.76 -4.93
CA LEU A 228 -7.90 -1.20 -6.24
C LEU A 228 -6.81 -2.27 -6.09
N GLN A 229 -5.80 -2.03 -5.24
CA GLN A 229 -4.72 -3.00 -5.02
C GLN A 229 -5.23 -4.30 -4.37
N LYS A 230 -6.12 -4.20 -3.37
CA LYS A 230 -6.73 -5.37 -2.71
C LYS A 230 -7.56 -6.20 -3.68
N GLN A 231 -8.44 -5.56 -4.45
CA GLN A 231 -9.31 -6.24 -5.40
C GLN A 231 -8.50 -6.79 -6.59
N GLY A 232 -7.53 -6.03 -7.10
CA GLY A 232 -6.63 -6.51 -8.16
C GLY A 232 -5.79 -7.71 -7.73
N ALA A 233 -5.27 -7.73 -6.50
CA ALA A 233 -4.57 -8.91 -5.98
C ALA A 233 -5.51 -10.11 -5.80
N ARG A 234 -6.72 -9.87 -5.29
CA ARG A 234 -7.72 -10.93 -5.03
C ARG A 234 -8.24 -11.56 -6.31
N TRP A 235 -8.66 -10.74 -7.28
CA TRP A 235 -9.38 -11.17 -8.49
C TRP A 235 -8.47 -11.31 -9.70
N LEU A 236 -7.57 -10.35 -9.94
CA LEU A 236 -6.69 -10.34 -11.12
C LEU A 236 -5.35 -11.06 -10.88
N LYS A 237 -5.07 -11.47 -9.64
CA LYS A 237 -3.82 -12.14 -9.24
C LYS A 237 -2.56 -11.34 -9.60
N MET A 238 -2.68 -10.02 -9.62
CA MET A 238 -1.56 -9.11 -9.88
C MET A 238 -0.93 -8.64 -8.58
N SER A 239 0.39 -8.44 -8.58
CA SER A 239 1.07 -7.79 -7.46
C SER A 239 0.66 -6.32 -7.39
N SER A 240 0.68 -5.72 -6.19
CA SER A 240 0.38 -4.29 -6.02
C SER A 240 1.23 -3.39 -6.91
N LYS A 241 2.51 -3.74 -7.11
CA LYS A 241 3.41 -3.02 -8.04
C LYS A 241 2.86 -3.03 -9.46
N LYS A 242 2.55 -4.21 -10.01
CA LYS A 242 2.00 -4.35 -11.36
C LYS A 242 0.68 -3.60 -11.53
N ILE A 243 -0.18 -3.63 -10.51
CA ILE A 243 -1.45 -2.90 -10.52
C ILE A 243 -1.22 -1.39 -10.64
N MET A 244 -0.30 -0.84 -9.85
CA MET A 244 0.03 0.58 -9.92
C MET A 244 0.70 0.96 -11.25
N ASP A 245 1.62 0.15 -11.75
CA ASP A 245 2.29 0.40 -13.04
C ASP A 245 1.28 0.45 -14.20
N VAL A 246 0.34 -0.50 -14.24
CA VAL A 246 -0.74 -0.52 -15.24
C VAL A 246 -1.68 0.67 -15.06
N SER A 247 -2.07 0.99 -13.82
CA SER A 247 -2.93 2.14 -13.51
C SER A 247 -2.31 3.46 -13.97
N LEU A 248 -1.01 3.65 -13.75
CA LEU A 248 -0.28 4.84 -14.21
C LEU A 248 -0.27 4.92 -15.74
N ASN A 249 -0.06 3.80 -16.43
CA ASN A 249 -0.10 3.77 -17.90
C ASN A 249 -1.49 4.09 -18.47
N VAL A 250 -2.56 3.57 -17.84
CA VAL A 250 -3.94 3.89 -18.23
C VAL A 250 -4.22 5.39 -18.07
N ASN A 251 -3.79 5.98 -16.95
CA ASN A 251 -3.91 7.43 -16.73
C ASN A 251 -3.18 8.24 -17.81
N ARG A 252 -1.94 7.87 -18.15
CA ARG A 252 -1.15 8.55 -19.20
C ARG A 252 -1.78 8.47 -20.59
N LEU A 253 -2.43 7.35 -20.90
CA LEU A 253 -3.08 7.13 -22.20
C LEU A 253 -4.47 7.77 -22.28
N ASN A 254 -4.95 8.46 -21.24
CA ASN A 254 -6.31 8.99 -21.18
C ASN A 254 -7.38 7.93 -21.49
N LEU A 255 -7.10 6.66 -21.20
CA LEU A 255 -8.06 5.57 -21.34
C LEU A 255 -9.05 5.65 -20.17
N SER A 256 -9.90 6.67 -20.20
CA SER A 256 -11.10 6.68 -19.39
C SER A 256 -11.99 5.56 -19.90
N CYS A 257 -12.54 4.74 -18.99
CA CYS A 257 -13.68 3.91 -19.34
C CYS A 257 -14.82 4.85 -19.68
N SER A 258 -15.04 5.09 -20.97
CA SER A 258 -16.29 5.61 -21.49
C SER A 258 -17.39 4.67 -20.98
N ASN A 259 -18.18 5.14 -20.02
CA ASN A 259 -19.47 4.52 -19.70
C ASN A 259 -20.51 5.02 -20.68
#